data_AF-A0A950LIE6-F1
#
_entry.id   AF-A0A950LIE6-F1
#
_cell.length_a   1.000
_cell.length_b   1.000
_cell.length_c   1.000
_cell.angle_alpha   90.00
_cell.angle_beta   90.00
_cell.angle_gamma   90.00
#
_symmetry.space_group_name_H-M   'P 1'
#
loop_
_entity.id
_entity.type
_entity.pdbx_description
1 polymer ?
#
loop_
_entity_poly.entity_id
_entity_poly.type
_entity_poly.pdbx_seq_one_letter_code
_entity_poly.pdbx_strand_id
1 'polypeptide(L)'
;MKQHHTNSHRFRALALSLFLLCGATTFSQPAVSQEAAIVKLTLKNHRFDPAEPHAPANKPFTIEVSNLDGTPAEFESKTLRVEKVVAANGTISLQMRALAPGRYRFFDDYHEDTTEGFLVVQ
;
A
#
# COMPACT_ATOMS: atom_id res chain seq x y z
N MET A 1 79.05 -42.90 8.18
CA MET A 1 79.60 -42.59 9.53
C MET A 1 78.58 -41.73 10.27
N LYS A 2 78.10 -42.22 11.43
CA LYS A 2 77.19 -41.59 12.44
C LYS A 2 75.73 -41.42 12.03
N GLN A 3 74.70 -41.74 12.82
CA GLN A 3 74.48 -42.46 14.08
C GLN A 3 72.96 -42.75 14.13
N HIS A 4 72.57 -43.88 14.72
CA HIS A 4 71.19 -44.25 15.07
C HIS A 4 70.70 -43.44 16.29
N HIS A 5 69.40 -43.13 16.39
CA HIS A 5 68.56 -43.57 17.51
C HIS A 5 67.07 -43.34 17.27
N THR A 6 66.27 -44.27 17.81
CA THR A 6 64.82 -44.40 17.69
C THR A 6 64.09 -43.78 18.88
N ASN A 7 62.76 -43.82 18.79
CA ASN A 7 61.77 -44.08 19.86
C ASN A 7 60.90 -42.90 20.38
N SER A 8 59.73 -42.78 19.73
CA SER A 8 58.39 -43.21 20.19
C SER A 8 57.57 -42.45 21.25
N HIS A 9 56.26 -42.51 20.96
CA HIS A 9 55.06 -42.24 21.76
C HIS A 9 54.76 -40.74 21.94
N ARG A 10 53.55 -40.26 21.63
CA ARG A 10 52.38 -40.50 22.47
C ARG A 10 51.06 -40.08 21.79
N PHE A 11 50.08 -40.96 21.96
CA PHE A 11 48.65 -40.69 22.21
C PHE A 11 47.75 -40.06 21.14
N ARG A 12 46.82 -40.91 20.72
CA ARG A 12 45.50 -40.65 20.13
C ARG A 12 44.81 -39.41 20.73
N ALA A 13 44.25 -38.58 19.87
CA ALA A 13 42.98 -37.91 20.15
C ALA A 13 42.19 -37.81 18.84
N LEU A 14 41.18 -38.68 18.73
CA LEU A 14 40.14 -38.63 17.72
C LEU A 14 39.36 -37.33 17.97
N ALA A 15 39.54 -36.31 17.13
CA ALA A 15 38.76 -35.08 17.23
C ALA A 15 37.32 -35.36 16.82
N LEU A 16 36.47 -35.59 17.82
CA LEU A 16 35.03 -35.71 17.66
C LEU A 16 34.50 -34.35 17.16
N SER A 17 34.23 -34.29 15.86
CA SER A 17 33.67 -33.09 15.23
C SER A 17 32.21 -32.96 15.69
N LEU A 18 31.98 -32.09 16.67
CA LEU A 18 30.64 -31.75 17.13
C LEU A 18 29.94 -30.94 16.03
N PHE A 19 29.06 -31.60 15.27
CA PHE A 19 28.15 -30.94 14.34
C PHE A 19 27.23 -30.03 15.16
N LEU A 20 27.53 -28.72 15.16
CA LEU A 20 26.63 -27.69 15.66
C LEU A 20 25.45 -27.62 14.68
N LEU A 21 24.36 -28.32 14.99
CA LEU A 21 23.09 -28.19 14.30
C LEU A 21 22.52 -26.81 14.65
N CYS A 22 22.91 -25.79 13.87
CA CYS A 22 22.36 -24.45 13.96
C CYS A 22 20.89 -24.53 13.50
N GLY A 23 19.97 -24.66 14.46
CA GLY A 23 18.53 -24.68 14.19
C GLY A 23 18.12 -23.38 13.51
N ALA A 24 17.82 -23.45 12.22
CA ALA A 24 17.20 -22.35 11.50
C ALA A 24 15.75 -22.20 11.98
N THR A 25 15.54 -21.37 13.00
CA THR A 25 14.20 -20.95 13.39
C THR A 25 13.68 -19.99 12.32
N THR A 26 12.88 -20.51 11.39
CA THR A 26 12.12 -19.67 10.45
C THR A 26 11.07 -18.90 11.25
N PHE A 27 11.37 -17.64 11.58
CA PHE A 27 10.37 -16.71 12.08
C PHE A 27 9.38 -16.40 10.95
N SER A 28 8.25 -17.11 10.92
CA SER A 28 7.09 -16.68 10.14
C SER A 28 6.53 -15.43 10.81
N GLN A 29 6.80 -14.26 10.25
CA GLN A 29 6.11 -13.05 10.66
C GLN A 29 4.63 -13.16 10.26
N PRO A 30 3.68 -12.92 11.19
CA PRO A 30 2.29 -12.83 10.82
C PRO A 30 2.11 -11.65 9.85
N ALA A 31 1.56 -11.92 8.68
CA ALA A 31 1.12 -10.88 7.77
C ALA A 31 -0.05 -10.14 8.43
N VAL A 32 0.23 -9.00 9.06
CA VAL A 32 -0.82 -8.08 9.52
C VAL A 32 -1.43 -7.45 8.28
N SER A 33 -2.63 -7.89 7.91
CA SER A 33 -3.46 -7.20 6.92
C SER A 33 -3.80 -5.82 7.48
N GLN A 34 -3.14 -4.78 6.98
CA GLN A 34 -3.54 -3.40 7.24
C GLN A 34 -4.84 -3.15 6.46
N GLU A 35 -5.93 -2.87 7.18
CA GLU A 35 -7.17 -2.38 6.58
C GLU A 35 -6.86 -1.16 5.70
N ALA A 36 -7.33 -1.17 4.45
CA ALA A 36 -7.05 -0.09 3.52
C ALA A 36 -7.71 1.21 4.00
N ALA A 37 -7.00 2.34 3.92
CA ALA A 37 -7.57 3.62 4.31
C ALA A 37 -8.80 3.96 3.46
N ILE A 38 -9.81 4.60 4.06
CA ILE A 38 -11.01 5.07 3.36
C ILE A 38 -11.01 6.59 3.38
N VAL A 39 -11.00 7.19 2.20
CA VAL A 39 -11.11 8.63 1.97
C VAL A 39 -12.55 8.93 1.56
N LYS A 40 -13.26 9.75 2.34
CA LYS A 40 -14.66 10.08 2.07
C LYS A 40 -14.80 11.44 1.39
N LEU A 41 -15.63 11.49 0.36
CA LEU A 41 -16.06 12.70 -0.32
C LEU A 41 -17.58 12.72 -0.46
N THR A 42 -18.15 13.90 -0.34
CA THR A 42 -19.53 14.16 -0.72
C THR A 42 -19.56 15.09 -1.94
N LEU A 43 -20.55 14.92 -2.81
CA LEU A 43 -20.88 15.86 -3.87
C LEU A 43 -22.24 16.47 -3.54
N LYS A 44 -22.31 17.79 -3.36
CA LYS A 44 -23.56 18.50 -3.11
C LYS A 44 -23.54 19.88 -3.73
N ASN A 45 -24.66 20.29 -4.32
CA ASN A 45 -24.80 21.49 -5.12
C ASN A 45 -23.68 21.61 -6.15
N HIS A 46 -23.32 20.50 -6.80
CA HIS A 46 -22.21 20.41 -7.73
C HIS A 46 -20.89 20.93 -7.13
N ARG A 47 -20.60 20.55 -5.87
CA ARG A 47 -19.29 20.77 -5.24
C ARG A 47 -18.86 19.58 -4.42
N PHE A 48 -17.59 19.21 -4.53
CA PHE A 48 -17.02 18.21 -3.66
C PHE A 48 -16.67 18.79 -2.29
N ASP A 49 -16.97 18.03 -1.25
CA ASP A 49 -16.55 18.31 0.12
C ASP A 49 -15.96 17.04 0.77
N PRO A 50 -14.70 17.08 1.26
CA PRO A 50 -13.77 18.21 1.13
C PRO A 50 -13.33 18.41 -0.33
N ALA A 51 -12.96 19.64 -0.70
CA ALA A 51 -12.37 19.93 -2.01
C ALA A 51 -10.95 19.35 -2.15
N GLU A 52 -10.21 19.25 -1.05
CA GLU A 52 -8.86 18.66 -1.00
C GLU A 52 -8.76 17.52 0.05
N PRO A 53 -9.36 16.34 -0.22
CA PRO A 53 -9.19 15.17 0.63
C PRO A 53 -7.74 14.69 0.66
N HIS A 54 -7.34 14.06 1.77
CA HIS A 54 -5.99 13.53 1.95
C HIS A 54 -5.97 11.99 1.96
N ALA A 55 -4.96 11.39 1.34
CA ALA A 55 -4.75 9.94 1.26
C ALA A 55 -3.31 9.55 1.59
N PRO A 56 -3.07 8.31 2.07
CA PRO A 56 -1.72 7.84 2.36
C PRO A 56 -0.91 7.60 1.08
N ALA A 57 0.32 8.10 1.03
CA ALA A 57 1.27 7.78 -0.02
C ALA A 57 1.73 6.32 0.05
N ASN A 58 1.99 5.75 -1.13
CA ASN A 58 2.61 4.44 -1.32
C ASN A 58 1.85 3.27 -0.67
N LYS A 59 0.55 3.44 -0.38
CA LYS A 59 -0.34 2.40 0.13
C LYS A 59 -1.65 2.39 -0.65
N PRO A 60 -2.27 1.22 -0.90
CA PRO A 60 -3.61 1.17 -1.45
C PRO A 60 -4.63 1.77 -0.47
N PHE A 61 -5.68 2.38 -1.01
CA PHE A 61 -6.78 2.98 -0.25
C PHE A 61 -8.06 2.94 -1.10
N THR A 62 -9.19 3.28 -0.50
CA THR A 62 -10.48 3.41 -1.19
C THR A 62 -10.95 4.86 -1.10
N ILE A 63 -11.49 5.39 -2.19
CA ILE A 63 -12.25 6.64 -2.16
C ILE A 63 -13.73 6.29 -2.17
N GLU A 64 -14.48 6.75 -1.18
CA GLU A 64 -15.93 6.65 -1.11
C GLU A 64 -16.52 7.99 -1.51
N VAL A 65 -17.32 8.02 -2.58
CA VAL A 65 -17.94 9.24 -3.10
C VAL A 65 -19.45 9.11 -2.94
N SER A 66 -20.06 9.99 -2.14
CA SER A 66 -21.50 10.08 -1.96
C SER A 66 -22.05 11.29 -2.70
N ASN A 67 -22.86 11.05 -3.72
CA ASN A 67 -23.61 12.08 -4.40
C ASN A 67 -24.88 12.40 -3.60
N LEU A 68 -24.97 13.62 -3.07
CA LEU A 68 -26.11 14.12 -2.29
C LEU A 68 -27.04 14.98 -3.15
N ASP A 69 -26.76 15.13 -4.43
CA ASP A 69 -27.61 15.84 -5.39
C ASP A 69 -28.73 14.93 -5.93
N GLY A 70 -29.80 15.57 -6.39
CA GLY A 70 -30.95 14.90 -7.01
C GLY A 70 -30.70 14.43 -8.45
N THR A 71 -29.52 14.70 -8.99
CA THR A 71 -29.10 14.34 -10.36
C THR A 71 -27.89 13.42 -10.32
N PRO A 72 -27.72 12.52 -11.30
CA PRO A 72 -26.47 11.78 -11.46
C PRO A 72 -25.27 12.72 -11.64
N ALA A 73 -24.10 12.22 -11.28
CA ALA A 73 -22.81 12.84 -11.51
C ALA A 73 -21.83 11.79 -12.06
N GLU A 74 -20.74 12.22 -12.67
CA GLU A 74 -19.69 11.35 -13.19
C GLU A 74 -18.34 11.75 -12.62
N PHE A 75 -17.89 11.02 -11.60
CA PHE A 75 -16.56 11.26 -11.04
C PHE A 75 -15.51 10.90 -12.07
N GLU A 76 -14.74 11.87 -12.53
CA GLU A 76 -13.61 11.67 -13.44
C GLU A 76 -12.31 12.19 -12.83
N SER A 77 -11.24 11.42 -13.01
CA SER A 77 -9.87 11.89 -12.86
C SER A 77 -8.97 11.25 -13.91
N LYS A 78 -8.51 12.08 -14.85
CA LYS A 78 -7.55 11.68 -15.91
C LYS A 78 -6.23 11.20 -15.31
N THR A 79 -5.75 11.84 -14.25
CA THR A 79 -4.49 11.48 -13.57
C THR A 79 -4.59 10.18 -12.77
N LEU A 80 -5.77 9.89 -12.22
CA LEU A 80 -6.03 8.64 -11.50
C LEU A 80 -6.50 7.51 -12.43
N ARG A 81 -6.90 7.84 -13.67
CA ARG A 81 -7.51 6.94 -14.66
C ARG A 81 -8.79 6.28 -14.13
N VAL A 82 -9.63 7.11 -13.53
CA VAL A 82 -10.93 6.71 -12.98
C VAL A 82 -12.01 7.55 -13.64
N GLU A 83 -13.06 6.87 -14.09
CA GLU A 83 -14.31 7.45 -14.59
C GLU A 83 -15.44 6.56 -14.07
N LYS A 84 -16.38 7.15 -13.33
CA LYS A 84 -17.49 6.38 -12.73
C LYS A 84 -18.71 7.27 -12.47
N VAL A 85 -19.85 6.83 -13.01
CA VAL A 85 -21.15 7.43 -12.67
C VAL A 85 -21.51 7.15 -11.22
N VAL A 86 -21.90 8.21 -10.51
CA VAL A 86 -22.51 8.20 -9.17
C VAL A 86 -23.99 8.56 -9.34
N ALA A 87 -24.87 7.60 -9.11
CA ALA A 87 -26.31 7.83 -9.18
C ALA A 87 -26.74 8.95 -8.23
N ALA A 88 -27.84 9.65 -8.54
CA ALA A 88 -28.46 10.62 -7.65
C ALA A 88 -28.71 10.00 -6.26
N ASN A 89 -28.34 10.69 -5.19
CA ASN A 89 -28.41 10.19 -3.80
C ASN A 89 -27.66 8.85 -3.57
N GLY A 90 -26.73 8.49 -4.46
CA GLY A 90 -25.99 7.23 -4.43
C GLY A 90 -24.58 7.37 -3.88
N THR A 91 -23.98 6.23 -3.51
CA THR A 91 -22.58 6.14 -3.09
C THR A 91 -21.84 5.12 -3.95
N ILE A 92 -20.61 5.44 -4.33
CA ILE A 92 -19.68 4.51 -4.99
C ILE A 92 -18.38 4.36 -4.19
N SER A 93 -17.67 3.26 -4.43
CA SER A 93 -16.32 3.03 -3.92
C SER A 93 -15.35 2.84 -5.07
N LEU A 94 -14.24 3.57 -5.02
CA LEU A 94 -13.16 3.56 -6.00
C LEU A 94 -11.92 2.95 -5.34
N GLN A 95 -11.51 1.75 -5.74
CA GLN A 95 -10.28 1.15 -5.23
C GLN A 95 -9.06 1.80 -5.88
N MET A 96 -8.21 2.40 -5.06
CA MET A 96 -6.99 3.05 -5.49
C MET A 96 -5.78 2.16 -5.22
N ARG A 97 -4.93 2.01 -6.24
CA ARG A 97 -3.60 1.45 -6.07
C ARG A 97 -2.75 2.41 -5.23
N ALA A 98 -1.61 1.93 -4.75
CA ALA A 98 -0.61 2.81 -4.15
C ALA A 98 -0.23 3.94 -5.12
N LEU A 99 -0.39 5.19 -4.66
CA LEU A 99 -0.05 6.39 -5.41
C LEU A 99 1.22 7.02 -4.84
N ALA A 100 2.03 7.64 -5.70
CA ALA A 100 3.14 8.46 -5.26
C ALA A 100 2.60 9.74 -4.59
N PRO A 101 3.37 10.37 -3.67
CA PRO A 101 3.03 11.68 -3.14
C PRO A 101 2.75 12.68 -4.27
N GLY A 102 1.70 13.47 -4.14
CA GLY A 102 1.30 14.41 -5.19
C GLY A 102 -0.13 14.92 -5.04
N ARG A 103 -0.53 15.76 -6.01
CA ARG A 103 -1.88 16.33 -6.11
C ARG A 103 -2.54 15.80 -7.39
N TYR A 104 -3.69 15.17 -7.27
CA TYR A 104 -4.40 14.51 -8.37
C TYR A 104 -5.78 15.15 -8.55
N ARG A 105 -6.02 15.78 -9.70
CA ARG A 105 -7.27 16.48 -10.00
C ARG A 105 -8.42 15.49 -10.20
N PHE A 106 -9.61 15.82 -9.69
CA PHE A 106 -10.87 15.16 -10.03
C PHE A 106 -11.99 16.19 -10.21
N PHE A 107 -13.06 15.80 -10.89
CA PHE A 107 -14.22 16.64 -11.19
C PHE A 107 -15.46 15.77 -11.48
N ASP A 108 -16.64 16.39 -11.57
CA ASP A 108 -17.84 15.79 -12.17
C ASP A 108 -17.89 16.16 -13.65
N ASP A 109 -17.78 15.21 -14.57
CA ASP A 109 -17.75 15.49 -16.03
C ASP A 109 -19.02 16.21 -16.51
N TYR A 110 -20.15 16.01 -15.85
CA TYR A 110 -21.41 16.68 -16.21
C TYR A 110 -21.42 18.17 -15.80
N HIS A 111 -20.53 18.57 -14.89
CA HIS A 111 -20.45 19.94 -14.33
C HIS A 111 -18.99 20.35 -14.04
N GLU A 112 -18.06 20.08 -14.96
CA GLU A 112 -16.62 20.22 -14.72
C GLU A 112 -16.24 21.63 -14.22
N ASP A 113 -16.83 22.66 -14.81
CA ASP A 113 -16.54 24.07 -14.50
C ASP A 113 -16.77 24.46 -13.03
N THR A 114 -17.61 23.71 -12.31
CA THR A 114 -18.03 24.04 -10.93
C THR A 114 -17.59 23.05 -9.88
N THR A 115 -17.09 21.89 -10.28
CA THR A 115 -16.90 20.70 -9.44
C THR A 115 -15.43 20.30 -9.27
N GLU A 116 -14.48 21.18 -9.50
CA GLU A 116 -13.07 20.82 -9.35
C GLU A 116 -12.68 20.50 -7.90
N GLY A 117 -11.92 19.41 -7.71
CA GLY A 117 -11.25 19.05 -6.47
C GLY A 117 -9.91 18.35 -6.70
N PHE A 118 -9.14 18.15 -5.62
CA PHE A 118 -7.81 17.54 -5.70
C PHE A 118 -7.55 16.55 -4.57
N LEU A 119 -7.19 15.32 -4.91
CA LEU A 119 -6.70 14.37 -3.93
C LEU A 119 -5.24 14.70 -3.60
N VAL A 120 -4.95 14.96 -2.33
CA VAL A 120 -3.60 15.18 -1.80
C VAL A 120 -3.07 13.87 -1.23
N VAL A 121 -2.04 13.30 -1.86
CA VAL A 121 -1.41 12.05 -1.42
C VAL A 121 -0.11 12.38 -0.70
N GLN A 122 0.04 11.91 0.54
CA GLN A 122 1.18 12.21 1.42
C GLN A 122 1.55 11.05 2.36
#